data_AF-A0A533T9W7-F1
#
_entry.id   AF-A0A533T9W7-F1
#
_cell.length_a   1.000
_cell.length_b   1.000
_cell.length_c   1.000
_cell.angle_alpha   90.00
_cell.angle_beta   90.00
_cell.angle_gamma   90.00
#
_symmetry.space_group_name_H-M   'P 1'
#
loop_
_entity.id
_entity.type
_entity.pdbx_description
1 polymer ?
#
loop_
_entity_poly.entity_id
_entity_poly.type
_entity_poly.pdbx_seq_one_letter_code
_entity_poly.pdbx_strand_id
1 'polypeptide(L)'
;MHNIRRFLYAIVSVAMIALSTPLQAKAELINIQFVTEDSGPPAYTGQTIAGIPGSTPSSVWNQAVGFNGQIKPLQNSFGTDIKDSSVTFLGETSTVFYDNSNFVGSPYENLMTGYISTNKGASMTFTGLNANAKYDLYVYTQGNTEGQQLQVGINGVTQKYTSTSNLNLNTFQEGTNYLKVQVLTNGSGGFTLNYVPKNIAGLNEGIINGLSLSSSAPEPSTVVLVGIGGLLLAFRLRRSPLLI
;
A
#
# COMPACT_ATOMS: atom_id res chain seq x y z
N MET A 1 52.44 -18.58 -19.90
CA MET A 1 51.14 -18.21 -20.52
C MET A 1 49.89 -18.62 -19.71
N HIS A 2 49.93 -19.64 -18.86
CA HIS A 2 48.74 -20.15 -18.15
C HIS A 2 48.17 -19.16 -17.09
N ASN A 3 49.00 -18.34 -16.46
CA ASN A 3 48.59 -17.39 -15.41
C ASN A 3 47.85 -16.16 -15.95
N ILE A 4 48.16 -15.71 -17.17
CA ILE A 4 47.49 -14.56 -17.82
C ILE A 4 46.02 -14.88 -18.15
N ARG A 5 45.73 -16.12 -18.57
CA ARG A 5 44.36 -16.56 -18.84
C ARG A 5 43.50 -16.57 -17.58
N ARG A 6 44.04 -17.03 -16.44
CA ARG A 6 43.31 -17.06 -15.15
C ARG A 6 43.00 -15.65 -14.64
N PHE A 7 43.92 -14.71 -14.83
CA PHE A 7 43.72 -13.31 -14.48
C PHE A 7 42.65 -12.63 -15.35
N LEU A 8 42.62 -12.93 -16.66
CA LEU A 8 41.57 -12.42 -17.55
C LEU A 8 40.17 -12.91 -17.17
N TYR A 9 40.01 -14.20 -16.83
CA TYR A 9 38.71 -14.73 -16.40
C TYR A 9 38.22 -14.12 -15.08
N ALA A 10 39.13 -13.83 -14.15
CA ALA A 10 38.78 -13.15 -12.90
C ALA A 10 38.28 -11.72 -13.15
N ILE A 11 38.95 -10.97 -14.03
CA ILE A 11 38.54 -9.60 -14.39
C ILE A 11 37.18 -9.60 -15.09
N VAL A 12 36.96 -10.50 -16.05
CA VAL A 12 35.67 -10.58 -16.77
C VAL A 12 34.53 -10.98 -15.83
N SER A 13 34.79 -11.86 -14.85
CA SER A 13 33.78 -12.26 -13.86
C SER A 13 33.41 -11.12 -12.91
N VAL A 14 34.40 -10.34 -12.45
CA VAL A 14 34.17 -9.16 -11.60
C VAL A 14 33.43 -8.06 -12.38
N ALA A 15 33.78 -7.85 -13.66
CA ALA A 15 33.09 -6.89 -14.52
C ALA A 15 31.63 -7.29 -14.79
N MET A 16 31.34 -8.58 -15.01
CA MET A 16 29.96 -9.08 -15.20
C MET A 16 29.10 -8.93 -13.94
N ILE A 17 29.69 -9.09 -12.75
CA ILE A 17 29.00 -8.87 -11.46
C ILE A 17 28.79 -7.36 -11.21
N ALA A 18 29.74 -6.52 -11.59
CA ALA A 18 29.60 -5.06 -11.48
C ALA A 18 28.57 -4.48 -12.47
N LEU A 19 28.33 -5.16 -13.60
CA LEU A 19 27.36 -4.78 -14.62
C LEU A 19 25.97 -5.39 -14.41
N SER A 20 25.82 -6.39 -13.52
CA SER A 20 24.50 -6.90 -13.17
C SER A 20 23.82 -5.90 -12.23
N THR A 21 23.00 -5.02 -12.79
CA THR A 21 22.05 -4.25 -11.98
C THR A 21 21.09 -5.23 -11.33
N PRO A 22 20.89 -5.18 -10.00
CA PRO A 22 19.86 -5.99 -9.38
C PRO A 22 18.52 -5.58 -10.00
N LEU A 23 17.76 -6.54 -10.53
CA LEU A 23 16.35 -6.33 -10.85
C LEU A 23 15.66 -6.04 -9.51
N GLN A 24 15.51 -4.77 -9.19
CA GLN A 24 14.70 -4.36 -8.05
C GLN A 24 13.26 -4.73 -8.37
N ALA A 25 12.69 -5.64 -7.59
CA ALA A 25 11.27 -5.97 -7.69
C ALA A 25 10.49 -4.65 -7.57
N LYS A 26 9.64 -4.37 -8.58
CA LYS A 26 8.84 -3.16 -8.59
C LYS A 26 7.91 -3.20 -7.39
N ALA A 27 7.92 -2.15 -6.57
CA ALA A 27 6.97 -2.05 -5.46
C ALA A 27 5.55 -2.08 -6.00
N GLU A 28 4.69 -2.85 -5.34
CA GLU A 28 3.28 -3.03 -5.71
C GLU A 28 2.39 -2.47 -4.61
N LEU A 29 1.29 -1.85 -5.04
CA LEU A 29 0.21 -1.40 -4.17
C LEU A 29 -1.01 -2.29 -4.30
N ILE A 30 -1.79 -2.39 -3.23
CA ILE A 30 -3.19 -2.81 -3.29
C ILE A 30 -4.02 -1.58 -2.99
N ASN A 31 -4.75 -1.09 -3.99
CA ASN A 31 -5.58 0.09 -3.83
C ASN A 31 -7.05 -0.30 -3.76
N ILE A 32 -7.82 0.33 -2.88
CA ILE A 32 -9.27 0.13 -2.73
C ILE A 32 -9.95 1.48 -2.80
N GLN A 33 -10.96 1.60 -3.67
CA GLN A 33 -11.84 2.75 -3.77
C GLN A 33 -13.23 2.30 -3.36
N PHE A 34 -13.89 3.03 -2.47
CA PHE A 34 -15.30 2.80 -2.17
C PHE A 34 -16.17 3.55 -3.18
N VAL A 35 -17.18 2.89 -3.75
CA VAL A 35 -18.12 3.49 -4.71
C VAL A 35 -19.55 2.95 -4.47
N THR A 36 -20.58 3.65 -4.95
CA THR A 36 -21.97 3.17 -4.90
C THR A 36 -22.31 2.29 -6.11
N GLU A 37 -23.22 1.33 -5.92
CA GLU A 37 -23.62 0.35 -6.96
C GLU A 37 -24.27 0.99 -8.20
N ASP A 38 -25.07 2.05 -8.02
CA ASP A 38 -25.96 2.53 -9.09
C ASP A 38 -25.57 3.87 -9.74
N SER A 39 -24.63 4.62 -9.15
CA SER A 39 -24.31 6.00 -9.60
C SER A 39 -22.96 6.53 -9.11
N GLY A 40 -22.03 5.64 -8.75
CA GLY A 40 -20.76 6.05 -8.19
C GLY A 40 -19.86 6.84 -9.13
N PRO A 41 -18.87 7.57 -8.60
CA PRO A 41 -17.83 8.16 -9.43
C PRO A 41 -17.16 7.06 -10.25
N PRO A 42 -16.65 7.38 -11.46
CA PRO A 42 -15.91 6.40 -12.24
C PRO A 42 -14.74 5.85 -11.42
N ALA A 43 -14.34 4.61 -11.74
CA ALA A 43 -13.17 3.99 -11.13
C ALA A 43 -11.99 4.96 -11.20
N TYR A 44 -11.44 5.30 -10.04
CA TYR A 44 -10.27 6.15 -9.99
C TYR A 44 -9.09 5.38 -10.58
N THR A 45 -8.39 6.03 -11.49
CA THR A 45 -7.13 5.53 -12.04
C THR A 45 -6.10 6.61 -11.80
N GLY A 46 -4.97 6.24 -11.22
CA GLY A 46 -3.95 7.23 -10.93
C GLY A 46 -3.15 6.99 -9.68
N GLN A 47 -2.08 7.79 -9.61
CA GLN A 47 -1.26 7.95 -8.42
C GLN A 47 -1.96 8.92 -7.49
N THR A 48 -1.97 8.61 -6.19
CA THR A 48 -2.50 9.48 -5.13
C THR A 48 -1.43 10.41 -4.56
N ILE A 49 -0.81 10.01 -3.45
CA ILE A 49 0.20 10.78 -2.75
C ILE A 49 1.54 10.61 -3.48
N ALA A 50 2.22 11.73 -3.72
CA ALA A 50 3.55 11.73 -4.30
C ALA A 50 4.53 10.93 -3.41
N GLY A 51 5.33 10.06 -4.03
CA GLY A 51 6.36 9.31 -3.32
C GLY A 51 5.91 8.01 -2.67
N ILE A 52 4.66 7.57 -2.81
CA ILE A 52 4.27 6.20 -2.45
C ILE A 52 4.95 5.20 -3.42
N PRO A 53 5.80 4.27 -2.93
CA PRO A 53 6.42 3.26 -3.79
C PRO A 53 5.37 2.40 -4.49
N GLY A 54 5.49 2.26 -5.81
CA GLY A 54 4.56 1.47 -6.64
C GLY A 54 3.36 2.25 -7.17
N SER A 55 3.14 3.48 -6.70
CA SER A 55 2.10 4.36 -7.23
C SER A 55 2.51 4.92 -8.60
N THR A 56 1.63 4.80 -9.58
CA THR A 56 1.82 5.29 -10.95
C THR A 56 0.54 5.95 -11.46
N PRO A 57 0.63 6.84 -12.48
CA PRO A 57 -0.57 7.41 -13.12
C PRO A 57 -1.53 6.39 -13.72
N SER A 58 -1.10 5.14 -13.88
CA SER A 58 -1.90 4.03 -14.41
C SER A 58 -2.27 3.01 -13.32
N SER A 59 -2.15 3.36 -12.04
CA SER A 59 -2.44 2.44 -10.95
C SER A 59 -3.90 2.03 -10.96
N VAL A 60 -4.13 0.72 -10.88
CA VAL A 60 -5.46 0.11 -10.78
C VAL A 60 -5.97 0.17 -9.35
N TRP A 61 -7.29 0.33 -9.22
CA TRP A 61 -8.02 0.41 -7.96
C TRP A 61 -9.12 -0.65 -7.91
N ASN A 62 -9.13 -1.43 -6.83
CA ASN A 62 -10.20 -2.38 -6.54
C ASN A 62 -11.43 -1.61 -6.07
N GLN A 63 -12.57 -1.82 -6.73
CA GLN A 63 -13.81 -1.15 -6.32
C GLN A 63 -14.52 -1.96 -5.23
N ALA A 64 -14.73 -1.34 -4.08
CA ALA A 64 -15.59 -1.83 -3.01
C ALA A 64 -16.98 -1.23 -3.18
N VAL A 65 -17.99 -2.09 -3.37
CA VAL A 65 -19.39 -1.70 -3.56
C VAL A 65 -20.31 -2.45 -2.59
N GLY A 66 -21.41 -1.80 -2.23
CA GLY A 66 -22.52 -2.41 -1.51
C GLY A 66 -22.40 -2.34 0.01
N PHE A 67 -23.21 -3.16 0.68
CA PHE A 67 -23.28 -3.22 2.15
C PHE A 67 -22.62 -4.50 2.65
N ASN A 68 -21.71 -4.39 3.62
CA ASN A 68 -20.97 -5.52 4.18
C ASN A 68 -20.34 -6.44 3.10
N GLY A 69 -19.64 -5.83 2.15
CA GLY A 69 -19.16 -6.50 0.95
C GLY A 69 -17.80 -7.20 1.07
N GLN A 70 -17.39 -7.81 -0.03
CA GLN A 70 -16.09 -8.46 -0.19
C GLN A 70 -15.55 -8.22 -1.60
N ILE A 71 -14.24 -7.98 -1.69
CA ILE A 71 -13.49 -8.02 -2.96
C ILE A 71 -12.61 -9.26 -2.95
N LYS A 72 -12.69 -10.08 -4.00
CA LYS A 72 -11.87 -11.28 -4.18
C LYS A 72 -11.80 -11.69 -5.66
N PRO A 73 -10.60 -11.93 -6.23
CA PRO A 73 -9.29 -11.61 -5.66
C PRO A 73 -9.06 -10.10 -5.59
N LEU A 74 -8.10 -9.65 -4.78
CA LEU A 74 -7.57 -8.29 -4.89
C LEU A 74 -6.61 -8.19 -6.07
N GLN A 75 -6.60 -7.06 -6.75
CA GLN A 75 -5.63 -6.71 -7.78
C GLN A 75 -4.54 -5.80 -7.20
N ASN A 76 -3.31 -6.00 -7.67
CA ASN A 76 -2.23 -5.04 -7.43
C ASN A 76 -2.39 -3.80 -8.33
N SER A 77 -1.52 -2.80 -8.13
CA SER A 77 -1.51 -1.55 -8.90
C SER A 77 -1.27 -1.73 -10.40
N PHE A 78 -0.89 -2.92 -10.86
CA PHE A 78 -0.72 -3.25 -12.28
C PHE A 78 -1.91 -4.02 -12.86
N GLY A 79 -2.98 -4.23 -12.08
CA GLY A 79 -4.16 -4.99 -12.51
C GLY A 79 -3.96 -6.50 -12.51
N THR A 80 -2.92 -7.00 -11.82
CA THR A 80 -2.69 -8.45 -11.67
C THR A 80 -3.37 -8.95 -10.41
N ASP A 81 -4.16 -10.01 -10.54
CA ASP A 81 -4.81 -10.66 -9.41
C ASP A 81 -3.77 -11.26 -8.44
N ILE A 82 -3.93 -10.94 -7.16
CA ILE A 82 -3.19 -11.54 -6.06
C ILE A 82 -3.97 -12.76 -5.60
N LYS A 83 -3.42 -13.94 -5.87
CA LYS A 83 -4.08 -15.22 -5.58
C LYS A 83 -4.48 -15.34 -4.10
N ASP A 84 -5.68 -15.86 -3.86
CA ASP A 84 -6.26 -16.13 -2.53
C ASP A 84 -6.45 -14.89 -1.63
N SER A 85 -6.17 -13.69 -2.16
CA SER A 85 -6.35 -12.44 -1.43
C SER A 85 -7.79 -11.98 -1.40
N SER A 86 -8.19 -11.33 -0.31
CA SER A 86 -9.48 -10.66 -0.23
C SER A 86 -9.47 -9.54 0.79
N VAL A 87 -10.43 -8.62 0.65
CA VAL A 87 -10.84 -7.71 1.71
C VAL A 87 -12.33 -7.88 1.95
N THR A 88 -12.72 -8.06 3.19
CA THR A 88 -14.13 -7.98 3.62
C THR A 88 -14.28 -6.71 4.45
N PHE A 89 -15.29 -5.91 4.15
CA PHE A 89 -15.56 -4.66 4.87
C PHE A 89 -16.95 -4.72 5.49
N LEU A 90 -17.08 -4.12 6.68
CA LEU A 90 -18.36 -3.90 7.34
C LEU A 90 -18.70 -2.41 7.26
N GLY A 91 -19.97 -2.13 6.99
CA GLY A 91 -20.49 -0.78 6.77
C GLY A 91 -21.23 -0.66 5.44
N GLU A 92 -21.84 0.51 5.24
CA GLU A 92 -22.53 0.88 4.02
C GLU A 92 -21.62 1.77 3.18
N THR A 93 -21.35 1.37 1.94
CA THR A 93 -20.71 2.27 0.98
C THR A 93 -21.72 3.28 0.48
N SER A 94 -21.33 4.55 0.46
CA SER A 94 -22.13 5.65 -0.07
C SER A 94 -21.26 6.53 -0.95
N THR A 95 -21.88 7.51 -1.59
CA THR A 95 -21.20 8.54 -2.38
C THR A 95 -21.74 9.88 -1.98
N VAL A 96 -20.85 10.87 -1.87
CA VAL A 96 -21.31 12.23 -1.69
C VAL A 96 -21.82 12.68 -3.04
N PHE A 97 -23.12 13.01 -3.13
CA PHE A 97 -23.64 13.73 -4.28
C PHE A 97 -22.94 15.08 -4.33
N TYR A 98 -22.34 15.41 -5.48
CA TYR A 98 -21.61 16.67 -5.76
C TYR A 98 -22.26 17.89 -5.13
N ASP A 99 -21.96 18.15 -3.86
CA ASP A 99 -22.16 19.41 -3.20
C ASP A 99 -20.79 20.02 -2.93
N ASN A 100 -20.81 21.32 -2.70
CA ASN A 100 -19.68 22.22 -2.80
C ASN A 100 -18.73 22.09 -1.58
N SER A 101 -18.81 20.98 -0.86
CA SER A 101 -18.27 20.73 0.49
C SER A 101 -17.29 19.56 0.50
N ASN A 102 -16.65 19.26 -0.64
CA ASN A 102 -15.84 18.05 -0.81
C ASN A 102 -14.40 18.38 -1.24
N PHE A 103 -13.52 17.38 -1.15
CA PHE A 103 -12.14 17.49 -1.65
C PHE A 103 -12.15 17.98 -3.12
N VAL A 104 -11.50 19.13 -3.39
CA VAL A 104 -11.54 19.81 -4.71
C VAL A 104 -10.25 19.64 -5.52
N GLY A 105 -9.37 18.74 -5.09
CA GLY A 105 -8.06 18.56 -5.72
C GLY A 105 -8.11 17.62 -6.94
N SER A 106 -7.81 18.16 -8.12
CA SER A 106 -7.63 17.35 -9.33
C SER A 106 -6.28 16.64 -9.36
N PRO A 107 -6.21 15.36 -9.79
CA PRO A 107 -7.28 14.50 -10.33
C PRO A 107 -7.98 13.60 -9.28
N TYR A 108 -7.88 13.92 -7.99
CA TYR A 108 -8.24 13.00 -6.91
C TYR A 108 -9.71 13.09 -6.50
N GLU A 109 -10.52 13.98 -7.10
CA GLU A 109 -11.95 14.09 -6.80
C GLU A 109 -12.65 12.72 -6.85
N ASN A 110 -12.41 11.92 -7.89
CA ASN A 110 -13.08 10.62 -8.06
C ASN A 110 -12.74 9.64 -6.93
N LEU A 111 -11.52 9.68 -6.40
CA LEU A 111 -11.14 8.87 -5.25
C LEU A 111 -11.89 9.32 -3.98
N MET A 112 -12.06 10.63 -3.81
CA MET A 112 -12.60 11.23 -2.59
C MET A 112 -14.13 11.36 -2.58
N THR A 113 -14.81 11.13 -3.71
CA THR A 113 -16.28 11.23 -3.80
C THR A 113 -17.00 10.03 -3.19
N GLY A 114 -16.48 8.82 -3.40
CA GLY A 114 -17.06 7.60 -2.81
C GLY A 114 -16.47 7.30 -1.44
N TYR A 115 -17.26 6.67 -0.58
CA TYR A 115 -16.83 6.34 0.78
C TYR A 115 -17.58 5.18 1.42
N ILE A 116 -17.06 4.70 2.53
CA ILE A 116 -17.77 3.89 3.51
C ILE A 116 -17.82 4.65 4.82
N SER A 117 -19.00 4.66 5.47
CA SER A 117 -19.18 5.36 6.75
C SER A 117 -19.62 4.45 7.89
N THR A 118 -19.37 4.92 9.11
CA THR A 118 -19.88 4.32 10.34
C THR A 118 -20.11 5.36 11.43
N ASN A 119 -21.16 5.15 12.23
CA ASN A 119 -21.48 5.95 13.41
C ASN A 119 -21.21 5.23 14.75
N LYS A 120 -20.81 3.96 14.71
CA LYS A 120 -20.58 3.14 15.92
C LYS A 120 -19.23 2.43 15.92
N GLY A 121 -18.53 2.46 14.80
CA GLY A 121 -17.35 1.66 14.57
C GLY A 121 -17.61 0.50 13.63
N ALA A 122 -16.60 0.17 12.85
CA ALA A 122 -16.62 -0.93 11.90
C ALA A 122 -15.20 -1.47 11.67
N SER A 123 -15.10 -2.50 10.84
CA SER A 123 -13.83 -3.14 10.53
C SER A 123 -13.73 -3.58 9.08
N MET A 124 -12.50 -3.67 8.61
CA MET A 124 -12.13 -4.30 7.35
C MET A 124 -11.06 -5.35 7.60
N THR A 125 -11.25 -6.54 7.06
CA THR A 125 -10.34 -7.67 7.24
C THR A 125 -9.70 -8.04 5.92
N PHE A 126 -8.38 -7.99 5.89
CA PHE A 126 -7.55 -8.38 4.77
C PHE A 126 -7.03 -9.81 4.97
N THR A 127 -7.01 -10.60 3.91
CA THR A 127 -6.46 -11.96 3.91
C THR A 127 -5.70 -12.24 2.61
N GLY A 128 -4.89 -13.31 2.61
CA GLY A 128 -4.14 -13.77 1.44
C GLY A 128 -3.04 -12.81 0.99
N LEU A 129 -2.51 -11.99 1.91
CA LEU A 129 -1.30 -11.21 1.70
C LEU A 129 -0.06 -12.03 2.06
N ASN A 130 1.14 -11.46 1.89
CA ASN A 130 2.36 -12.10 2.36
C ASN A 130 2.33 -12.24 3.89
N ALA A 131 2.61 -13.43 4.40
CA ALA A 131 2.64 -13.70 5.84
C ALA A 131 3.80 -12.99 6.53
N ASN A 132 3.57 -12.50 7.76
CA ASN A 132 4.56 -11.79 8.59
C ASN A 132 5.25 -10.62 7.88
N ALA A 133 4.56 -9.98 6.93
CA ALA A 133 5.08 -8.89 6.13
C ALA A 133 4.61 -7.53 6.66
N LYS A 134 5.49 -6.53 6.53
CA LYS A 134 5.18 -5.14 6.88
C LYS A 134 4.62 -4.41 5.67
N TYR A 135 3.61 -3.60 5.93
CA TYR A 135 2.99 -2.74 4.94
C TYR A 135 2.80 -1.33 5.50
N ASP A 136 2.90 -0.33 4.63
CA ASP A 136 2.38 1.01 4.90
C ASP A 136 0.95 1.08 4.38
N LEU A 137 -0.02 1.26 5.28
CA LEU A 137 -1.41 1.49 4.95
C LEU A 137 -1.70 3.00 4.93
N TYR A 138 -2.15 3.48 3.79
CA TYR A 138 -2.67 4.84 3.60
C TYR A 138 -4.19 4.77 3.62
N VAL A 139 -4.81 5.51 4.54
CA VAL A 139 -6.26 5.61 4.68
C VAL A 139 -6.68 7.00 4.21
N TYR A 140 -7.37 7.09 3.07
CA TYR A 140 -7.89 8.36 2.57
C TYR A 140 -9.25 8.62 3.21
N THR A 141 -9.41 9.81 3.77
CA THR A 141 -10.57 10.17 4.58
C THR A 141 -10.80 11.66 4.51
N GLN A 142 -11.78 12.08 3.73
CA GLN A 142 -12.32 13.42 3.72
C GLN A 142 -13.73 13.33 4.27
N GLY A 143 -13.96 14.02 5.38
CA GLY A 143 -15.33 14.22 5.88
C GLY A 143 -16.18 14.94 4.83
N ASN A 144 -17.50 14.80 4.91
CA ASN A 144 -18.46 15.64 4.19
C ASN A 144 -18.94 16.82 5.05
N THR A 145 -18.57 16.84 6.33
CA THR A 145 -18.91 17.90 7.30
C THR A 145 -17.66 18.33 8.07
N GLU A 146 -17.44 19.64 8.21
CA GLU A 146 -16.33 20.18 8.99
C GLU A 146 -16.39 19.68 10.43
N GLY A 147 -15.25 19.23 10.97
CA GLY A 147 -15.15 18.69 12.32
C GLY A 147 -15.32 17.18 12.41
N GLN A 148 -15.74 16.48 11.35
CA GLN A 148 -15.70 15.02 11.32
C GLN A 148 -14.27 14.50 11.49
N GLN A 149 -14.09 13.47 12.31
CA GLN A 149 -12.79 12.87 12.57
C GLN A 149 -12.91 11.35 12.53
N LEU A 150 -11.94 10.72 11.88
CA LEU A 150 -11.82 9.27 11.81
C LEU A 150 -10.70 8.83 12.76
N GLN A 151 -10.97 7.87 13.63
CA GLN A 151 -9.94 7.15 14.37
C GLN A 151 -9.77 5.75 13.78
N VAL A 152 -8.51 5.35 13.56
CA VAL A 152 -8.16 4.04 13.00
C VAL A 152 -7.27 3.25 13.97
N GLY A 153 -7.47 1.94 13.96
CA GLY A 153 -6.65 0.98 14.68
C GLY A 153 -6.35 -0.24 13.85
N ILE A 154 -5.22 -0.89 14.11
CA ILE A 154 -4.77 -2.09 13.43
C ILE A 154 -4.73 -3.23 14.44
N ASN A 155 -5.38 -4.35 14.10
CA ASN A 155 -5.49 -5.54 14.96
C ASN A 155 -5.96 -5.19 16.39
N GLY A 156 -6.96 -4.30 16.50
CA GLY A 156 -7.52 -3.85 17.77
C GLY A 156 -6.72 -2.78 18.53
N VAL A 157 -5.53 -2.38 18.06
CA VAL A 157 -4.74 -1.30 18.67
C VAL A 157 -5.00 0.02 17.97
N THR A 158 -5.50 1.02 18.69
CA THR A 158 -5.68 2.38 18.14
C THR A 158 -4.32 2.97 17.76
N GLN A 159 -4.22 3.53 16.56
CA GLN A 159 -2.96 4.05 16.01
C GLN A 159 -2.99 5.56 15.78
N LYS A 160 -3.99 6.07 15.07
CA LYS A 160 -4.03 7.46 14.61
C LYS A 160 -5.47 7.96 14.46
N TYR A 161 -5.63 9.28 14.37
CA TYR A 161 -6.89 9.93 14.02
C TYR A 161 -6.66 11.12 13.09
N THR A 162 -7.67 11.47 12.30
CA THR A 162 -7.68 12.69 11.50
C THR A 162 -8.30 13.87 12.22
N SER A 163 -7.99 15.08 11.75
CA SER A 163 -8.67 16.31 12.08
C SER A 163 -9.15 16.97 10.79
N THR A 164 -10.42 16.79 10.43
CA THR A 164 -10.98 17.45 9.25
C THR A 164 -11.46 18.85 9.62
N SER A 165 -10.57 19.84 9.59
CA SER A 165 -10.91 21.25 9.86
C SER A 165 -11.22 22.05 8.60
N ASN A 166 -11.04 21.46 7.41
CA ASN A 166 -11.29 22.10 6.13
C ASN A 166 -11.78 21.05 5.13
N LEU A 167 -12.96 21.29 4.54
CA LEU A 167 -13.56 20.40 3.55
C LEU A 167 -13.02 20.59 2.13
N ASN A 168 -12.50 21.78 1.83
CA ASN A 168 -12.12 22.20 0.48
C ASN A 168 -10.62 22.06 0.23
N LEU A 169 -10.02 20.99 0.75
CA LEU A 169 -8.61 20.70 0.49
C LEU A 169 -8.43 20.26 -0.96
N ASN A 170 -7.32 20.71 -1.56
CA ASN A 170 -6.93 20.37 -2.92
C ASN A 170 -5.65 19.51 -2.97
N THR A 171 -5.09 19.19 -1.82
CA THR A 171 -3.85 18.40 -1.66
C THR A 171 -4.00 17.44 -0.49
N PHE A 172 -3.30 16.30 -0.57
CA PHE A 172 -3.23 15.36 0.54
C PHE A 172 -2.35 15.90 1.67
N GLN A 173 -2.88 15.88 2.90
CA GLN A 173 -2.24 16.32 4.13
C GLN A 173 -2.42 15.25 5.22
N GLU A 174 -1.31 14.67 5.70
CA GLU A 174 -1.37 13.61 6.71
C GLU A 174 -1.96 14.15 8.01
N GLY A 175 -2.86 13.39 8.62
CA GLY A 175 -3.56 13.80 9.83
C GLY A 175 -4.77 14.69 9.57
N THR A 176 -5.02 15.07 8.32
CA THR A 176 -6.19 15.86 7.93
C THR A 176 -7.09 15.07 7.02
N ASN A 177 -6.66 14.78 5.79
CA ASN A 177 -7.46 14.07 4.79
C ASN A 177 -6.90 12.69 4.37
N TYR A 178 -5.81 12.28 5.01
CA TYR A 178 -5.38 10.89 5.01
C TYR A 178 -4.58 10.55 6.28
N LEU A 179 -4.42 9.26 6.55
CA LEU A 179 -3.53 8.72 7.58
C LEU A 179 -2.55 7.71 6.99
N LYS A 180 -1.32 7.71 7.47
CA LYS A 180 -0.35 6.63 7.22
C LYS A 180 -0.16 5.79 8.46
N VAL A 181 -0.39 4.48 8.39
CA VAL A 181 -0.25 3.54 9.51
C VAL A 181 0.57 2.34 9.08
N GLN A 182 1.48 1.87 9.93
CA GLN A 182 2.21 0.64 9.67
C GLN A 182 1.38 -0.57 10.08
N VAL A 183 1.36 -1.58 9.22
CA VAL A 183 0.64 -2.83 9.42
C VAL A 183 1.62 -3.99 9.38
N LEU A 184 1.40 -4.97 10.25
CA LEU A 184 2.07 -6.27 10.21
C LEU A 184 1.01 -7.34 10.01
N THR A 185 1.15 -8.13 8.94
CA THR A 185 0.28 -9.29 8.71
C THR A 185 0.65 -10.42 9.66
N ASN A 186 -0.33 -11.24 10.02
CA ASN A 186 -0.11 -12.45 10.81
C ASN A 186 0.54 -13.58 9.97
N GLY A 187 0.76 -14.75 10.58
CA GLY A 187 1.34 -15.92 9.91
C GLY A 187 0.51 -16.50 8.76
N SER A 188 -0.75 -16.06 8.61
CA SER A 188 -1.64 -16.43 7.51
C SER A 188 -1.79 -15.32 6.47
N GLY A 189 -1.04 -14.21 6.59
CA GLY A 189 -1.12 -13.10 5.63
C GLY A 189 -2.36 -12.23 5.80
N GLY A 190 -2.90 -12.10 7.02
CA GLY A 190 -4.07 -11.28 7.29
C GLY A 190 -3.85 -10.21 8.36
N PHE A 191 -4.69 -9.18 8.32
CA PHE A 191 -4.80 -8.14 9.36
C PHE A 191 -6.21 -7.54 9.36
N THR A 192 -6.57 -6.85 10.45
CA THR A 192 -7.84 -6.12 10.55
C THR A 192 -7.59 -4.64 10.79
N LEU A 193 -8.21 -3.80 9.96
CA LEU A 193 -8.37 -2.37 10.18
C LEU A 193 -9.68 -2.15 10.94
N ASN A 194 -9.61 -1.56 12.13
CA ASN A 194 -10.76 -1.07 12.87
C ASN A 194 -10.84 0.44 12.67
N TYR A 195 -12.05 0.97 12.51
CA TYR A 195 -12.25 2.41 12.37
C TYR A 195 -13.52 2.85 13.08
N VAL A 196 -13.46 4.01 13.73
CA VAL A 196 -14.56 4.58 14.52
C VAL A 196 -14.65 6.08 14.30
N PRO A 197 -15.85 6.68 14.37
CA PRO A 197 -15.97 8.13 14.45
C PRO A 197 -15.33 8.60 15.75
N LYS A 198 -14.63 9.74 15.69
CA LYS A 198 -14.24 10.47 16.89
C LYS A 198 -15.25 11.60 17.09
N ASN A 199 -16.12 11.42 18.09
CA ASN A 199 -17.22 12.32 18.35
C ASN A 199 -16.72 13.69 18.82
N ILE A 200 -16.80 14.68 17.94
CA ILE A 200 -16.46 16.08 18.21
C ILE A 200 -17.62 16.94 17.74
N ALA A 201 -18.03 17.89 18.58
CA ALA A 201 -19.13 18.81 18.28
C ALA A 201 -20.45 18.12 17.89
N GLY A 202 -20.69 16.88 18.37
CA GLY A 202 -21.89 16.11 18.07
C GLY A 202 -21.87 15.39 16.72
N LEU A 203 -20.78 15.51 15.95
CA LEU A 203 -20.58 14.78 14.71
C LEU A 203 -20.08 13.38 15.04
N ASN A 204 -20.88 12.37 14.70
CA ASN A 204 -20.60 10.98 15.02
C ASN A 204 -20.60 10.11 13.75
N GLU A 205 -19.83 10.52 12.76
CA GLU A 205 -19.64 9.79 11.51
C GLU A 205 -18.16 9.75 11.14
N GLY A 206 -17.65 8.55 10.89
CA GLY A 206 -16.29 8.30 10.42
C GLY A 206 -16.35 7.82 8.98
N ILE A 207 -15.58 8.46 8.10
CA ILE A 207 -15.64 8.27 6.64
C ILE A 207 -14.27 7.77 6.14
N ILE A 208 -14.27 6.76 5.28
CA ILE A 208 -13.08 6.31 4.53
C ILE A 208 -13.44 6.32 3.05
N ASN A 209 -12.68 7.06 2.24
CA ASN A 209 -12.90 7.16 0.79
C ASN A 209 -12.16 6.07 0.01
N GLY A 210 -10.98 5.70 0.51
CA GLY A 210 -10.20 4.62 -0.08
C GLY A 210 -9.02 4.22 0.79
N LEU A 211 -8.31 3.19 0.33
CA LEU A 211 -7.12 2.65 0.97
C LEU A 211 -6.02 2.40 -0.06
N SER A 212 -4.76 2.57 0.32
CA SER A 212 -3.62 2.02 -0.43
C SER A 212 -2.73 1.25 0.54
N LEU A 213 -2.45 -0.01 0.23
CA LEU A 213 -1.51 -0.83 0.97
C LEU A 213 -0.22 -0.94 0.17
N SER A 214 0.87 -0.36 0.67
CA SER A 214 2.19 -0.42 0.05
C SER A 214 3.03 -1.48 0.75
N SER A 215 3.46 -2.49 -0.01
CA SER A 215 4.47 -3.41 0.48
C SER A 215 5.80 -2.68 0.58
N SER A 216 6.48 -2.79 1.72
CA SER A 216 7.91 -2.45 1.74
C SER A 216 8.59 -3.41 0.76
N ALA A 217 9.16 -2.88 -0.32
CA ALA A 217 9.86 -3.70 -1.31
C ALA A 217 10.82 -4.66 -0.59
N PRO A 218 10.88 -5.95 -0.97
CA PRO A 218 11.85 -6.87 -0.39
C PRO A 218 13.24 -6.24 -0.52
N GLU A 219 13.99 -6.19 0.58
CA GLU A 219 15.40 -5.78 0.50
C GLU A 219 16.05 -6.64 -0.58
N PRO A 220 16.69 -6.03 -1.59
CA PRO A 220 17.19 -6.80 -2.71
C PRO A 220 18.16 -7.84 -2.16
N SER A 221 17.90 -9.11 -2.50
CA SER A 221 18.66 -10.30 -2.10
C SER A 221 20.15 -10.25 -2.49
N THR A 222 20.57 -9.15 -3.11
CA THR A 222 21.94 -8.72 -3.36
C THR A 222 22.84 -8.86 -2.14
N VAL A 223 22.39 -8.61 -0.90
CA VAL A 223 23.26 -8.78 0.28
C VAL A 223 23.63 -10.25 0.51
N VAL A 224 22.66 -11.16 0.39
CA VAL A 224 22.89 -12.60 0.55
C VAL A 224 23.70 -13.15 -0.62
N LEU A 225 23.41 -12.72 -1.85
CA LEU A 225 24.14 -13.17 -3.03
C LEU A 225 25.59 -12.65 -3.07
N VAL A 226 25.83 -11.41 -2.62
CA VAL A 226 27.18 -10.85 -2.44
C VAL A 226 27.90 -11.59 -1.31
N GLY A 227 27.22 -11.91 -0.21
CA GLY A 227 27.79 -12.71 0.87
C GLY A 227 28.24 -14.11 0.42
N ILE A 228 27.37 -14.85 -0.27
CA ILE A 228 27.68 -16.20 -0.78
C ILE A 228 28.71 -16.14 -1.92
N GLY A 229 28.57 -15.17 -2.83
CA GLY A 229 29.52 -14.95 -3.93
C GLY A 229 30.92 -14.61 -3.42
N GLY A 230 31.02 -13.76 -2.39
CA GLY A 230 32.28 -13.43 -1.71
C GLY A 230 32.91 -14.64 -1.03
N LEU A 231 32.11 -15.46 -0.34
CA LEU A 231 32.57 -16.71 0.28
C LEU A 231 33.11 -17.72 -0.74
N LEU A 232 32.39 -17.93 -1.84
CA LEU A 232 32.81 -18.85 -2.91
C LEU A 232 34.11 -18.40 -3.58
N LEU A 233 34.28 -17.09 -3.81
CA LEU A 233 35.53 -16.52 -4.33
C LEU A 233 36.69 -16.70 -3.34
N ALA A 234 36.47 -16.47 -2.04
CA ALA A 234 37.47 -16.67 -1.00
C ALA A 234 37.91 -18.14 -0.90
N PHE A 235 36.97 -19.09 -0.96
CA PHE A 235 37.29 -20.53 -0.96
C PHE A 235 38.05 -20.97 -2.22
N ARG A 236 37.72 -20.39 -3.39
CA ARG A 236 38.43 -20.68 -4.64
C ARG A 236 39.85 -20.12 -4.64
N LEU A 237 40.07 -18.94 -4.07
CA LEU A 237 41.40 -18.34 -3.93
C LEU A 237 42.28 -19.14 -2.95
N ARG A 238 41.70 -19.64 -1.85
CA ARG A 238 42.43 -20.41 -0.83
C ARG A 238 42.88 -21.81 -1.28
N ARG A 239 42.27 -22.38 -2.32
CA ARG A 239 42.60 -23.71 -2.85
C ARG A 239 43.65 -23.72 -3.97
N SER A 240 44.32 -22.60 -4.25
CA SER A 240 45.45 -22.59 -5.19
C SER A 240 46.67 -23.21 -4.51
N PRO A 241 47.15 -24.43 -4.88
CA PRO A 241 48.32 -25.01 -4.26
C PRO A 241 49.57 -24.19 -4.61
N LEU A 242 50.32 -23.80 -3.58
CA LEU A 242 51.72 -23.40 -3.71
C LEU A 242 52.49 -24.62 -4.23
N LEU A 243 52.72 -24.67 -5.55
CA LEU A 243 53.72 -25.55 -6.14
C LEU A 243 55.09 -24.92 -5.85
N ILE A 244 55.77 -25.45 -4.83
CA ILE A 244 57.23 -25.36 -4.66
C ILE A 244 57.83 -26.50 -5.48
#